data_AF-A0A9Q4C3G2-F1
#
_entry.id   AF-A0A9Q4C3G2-F1
#
_cell.length_a   1.000
_cell.length_b   1.000
_cell.length_c   1.000
_cell.angle_alpha   90.00
_cell.angle_beta   90.00
_cell.angle_gamma   90.00
#
_symmetry.space_group_name_H-M   'P 1'
#
loop_
_entity.id
_entity.type
_entity.pdbx_description
1 polymer ?
#
loop_
_entity_poly.entity_id
_entity_poly.type
_entity_poly.pdbx_seq_one_letter_code
_entity_poly.pdbx_strand_id
1 'polypeptide(L)'
;MRRREFVASSALASSLPVSGCIGAFGDAGNEGTTDGGGEDDTASYALSVSVEHPRYVVTVSSTFSNEMNTAETVEAFDEPARGYVREAVEEGRVSVEEADDALLEALRGVEHVRDGDDVYAVGYSLPEYVVSGTVADVSEDEVDDDRVVHATDDVLRALGPDNRQILMMRTSVIGGGRGELETCEYRTTSLTEELESFLEETDYIGVSTSKNPTVTDEYVELELSRRDPEEYYVEAERLTHEELFGVEEVREPGSLPDDVADVVRSAVDDGYRGDRIPDGFEDATGDAYFLIYDEAYRPELREPEYQDAPVKVRAEVTDAGYEEVNEIPDEEELEGYREEYENSTRNGDEETAEEIRDRLRDGYSPDDAGVFTLSLTNTSDAPVELFSGAPAPFGVLTAEKVDDEDDETRGRIVWSEAYAESQHVSFGPRGVAVNAIGLTTRLDADGTETETYEVGFPPGKYRVEEELDVSRSVGEGYGDGETYPYTVVIDVNDTEA
;
A
#
# COMPACT_ATOMS: atom_id res chain seq x y z
N MET A 1 -0.14 -31.94 -26.75
CA MET A 1 -0.72 -31.60 -28.08
C MET A 1 -1.92 -32.48 -28.42
N ARG A 2 -3.13 -32.03 -28.04
CA ARG A 2 -4.40 -32.49 -28.64
C ARG A 2 -5.21 -31.24 -28.94
N ARG A 3 -5.45 -30.99 -30.23
CA ARG A 3 -6.31 -29.90 -30.70
C ARG A 3 -7.77 -30.25 -30.37
N ARG A 4 -8.48 -29.36 -29.69
CA ARG A 4 -9.94 -29.38 -29.62
C ARG A 4 -10.48 -28.24 -30.48
N GLU A 5 -11.47 -28.58 -31.29
CA GLU A 5 -12.02 -27.76 -32.37
C GLU A 5 -13.02 -26.74 -31.82
N PHE A 6 -12.81 -25.46 -32.16
CA PHE A 6 -13.79 -24.40 -31.98
C PHE A 6 -15.00 -24.63 -32.90
N VAL A 7 -16.20 -24.69 -32.31
CA VAL A 7 -17.46 -24.55 -33.04
C VAL A 7 -18.02 -23.16 -32.76
N ALA A 8 -17.79 -22.25 -33.71
CA ALA A 8 -18.53 -21.00 -33.79
C ALA A 8 -19.91 -21.26 -34.38
N SER A 9 -20.97 -20.75 -33.75
CA SER A 9 -22.28 -20.63 -34.37
C SER A 9 -22.87 -19.25 -34.10
N SER A 10 -22.85 -18.43 -35.14
CA SER A 10 -23.61 -17.19 -35.25
C SER A 10 -24.93 -17.47 -35.95
N ALA A 11 -26.06 -16.98 -35.43
CA ALA A 11 -27.07 -16.18 -36.15
C ALA A 11 -28.45 -16.12 -35.44
N LEU A 12 -28.79 -14.92 -34.96
CA LEU A 12 -30.00 -14.14 -35.23
C LEU A 12 -31.36 -14.87 -35.40
N ALA A 13 -32.33 -14.57 -34.53
CA ALA A 13 -33.47 -13.68 -34.84
C ALA A 13 -34.65 -13.79 -33.83
N SER A 14 -34.93 -12.67 -33.16
CA SER A 14 -36.26 -12.05 -32.91
C SER A 14 -37.41 -12.90 -32.34
N SER A 15 -37.84 -12.61 -31.11
CA SER A 15 -39.15 -11.98 -30.78
C SER A 15 -39.50 -12.09 -29.27
N LEU A 16 -39.84 -10.95 -28.66
CA LEU A 16 -40.57 -10.84 -27.38
C LEU A 16 -42.09 -11.00 -27.63
N PRO A 17 -42.98 -10.93 -26.62
CA PRO A 17 -43.08 -11.74 -25.39
C PRO A 17 -44.54 -12.19 -25.11
N VAL A 18 -44.82 -13.27 -24.37
CA VAL A 18 -46.10 -13.39 -23.61
C VAL A 18 -45.92 -14.26 -22.35
N SER A 19 -46.30 -13.69 -21.20
CA SER A 19 -46.48 -14.32 -19.89
C SER A 19 -47.49 -15.48 -19.87
N GLY A 20 -47.33 -16.44 -18.97
CA GLY A 20 -48.44 -17.33 -18.60
C GLY A 20 -48.06 -18.51 -17.69
N CYS A 21 -48.45 -18.44 -16.43
CA CYS A 21 -48.30 -19.45 -15.39
C CYS A 21 -49.22 -20.69 -15.58
N ILE A 22 -48.76 -21.83 -15.06
CA ILE A 22 -49.50 -22.93 -14.40
C ILE A 22 -50.57 -23.72 -15.21
N GLY A 23 -50.43 -25.05 -15.22
CA GLY A 23 -51.58 -25.97 -15.32
C GLY A 23 -51.29 -27.39 -15.81
N ALA A 24 -51.29 -28.34 -14.88
CA ALA A 24 -51.23 -29.78 -15.11
C ALA A 24 -52.45 -30.35 -15.87
N PHE A 25 -52.24 -31.45 -16.63
CA PHE A 25 -53.01 -32.72 -16.67
C PHE A 25 -52.91 -33.43 -18.06
N GLY A 26 -52.41 -34.67 -18.07
CA GLY A 26 -53.10 -35.82 -18.67
C GLY A 26 -52.82 -36.25 -20.13
N ASP A 27 -51.95 -37.25 -20.27
CA ASP A 27 -52.08 -38.52 -21.04
C ASP A 27 -52.65 -38.54 -22.47
N ALA A 28 -51.79 -38.93 -23.43
CA ALA A 28 -52.10 -39.94 -24.47
C ALA A 28 -50.80 -40.42 -25.13
N GLY A 29 -50.54 -41.73 -25.03
CA GLY A 29 -49.25 -42.35 -25.33
C GLY A 29 -48.78 -42.39 -26.78
N ASN A 30 -47.48 -42.68 -26.91
CA ASN A 30 -46.88 -43.32 -28.07
C ASN A 30 -45.77 -44.25 -27.57
N GLU A 31 -46.00 -45.56 -27.72
CA GLU A 31 -44.99 -46.60 -27.50
C GLU A 31 -43.92 -46.50 -28.60
N GLY A 32 -42.67 -46.33 -28.17
CA GLY A 32 -41.49 -46.38 -29.02
C GLY A 32 -40.29 -46.80 -28.18
N THR A 33 -40.21 -48.09 -27.86
CA THR A 33 -39.03 -48.71 -27.27
C THR A 33 -37.91 -48.77 -28.31
N THR A 34 -36.81 -48.04 -28.07
CA THR A 34 -35.47 -48.56 -28.36
C THR A 34 -34.50 -48.09 -27.28
N ASP A 35 -33.98 -49.10 -26.62
CA ASP A 35 -32.94 -49.15 -25.60
C ASP A 35 -31.62 -48.56 -26.10
N GLY A 36 -30.92 -47.86 -25.22
CA GLY A 36 -29.64 -47.20 -25.46
C GLY A 36 -29.31 -46.37 -24.24
N GLY A 37 -28.72 -47.01 -23.23
CA GLY A 37 -28.40 -46.41 -21.94
C GLY A 37 -27.63 -45.10 -22.06
N GLY A 38 -28.19 -44.05 -21.46
CA GLY A 38 -27.40 -43.09 -20.72
C GLY A 38 -27.52 -43.51 -19.26
N GLU A 39 -26.40 -43.89 -18.66
CA GLU A 39 -26.26 -43.72 -17.22
C GLU A 39 -26.61 -42.24 -16.94
N ASP A 40 -27.54 -41.99 -16.01
CA ASP A 40 -27.72 -40.65 -15.47
C ASP A 40 -26.38 -40.30 -14.80
N ASP A 41 -25.52 -39.54 -15.49
CA ASP A 41 -24.37 -38.85 -14.90
C ASP A 41 -24.96 -37.92 -13.83
N THR A 42 -25.02 -38.41 -12.60
CA THR A 42 -25.67 -37.72 -11.49
C THR A 42 -24.56 -36.92 -10.84
N ALA A 43 -24.31 -35.72 -11.36
CA ALA A 43 -23.31 -34.80 -10.79
C ALA A 43 -23.46 -34.74 -9.27
N SER A 44 -22.38 -34.99 -8.53
CA SER A 44 -22.34 -35.02 -7.07
C SER A 44 -22.56 -33.63 -6.46
N TYR A 45 -22.25 -32.58 -7.22
CA TYR A 45 -22.36 -31.20 -6.80
C TYR A 45 -23.13 -30.36 -7.82
N ALA A 46 -23.95 -29.43 -7.33
CA ALA A 46 -24.72 -28.49 -8.13
C ALA A 46 -24.34 -27.05 -7.81
N LEU A 47 -23.89 -26.34 -8.83
CA LEU A 47 -23.50 -24.93 -8.81
C LEU A 47 -24.71 -24.02 -9.07
N SER A 48 -24.84 -22.98 -8.25
CA SER A 48 -25.67 -21.81 -8.56
C SER A 48 -24.90 -20.52 -8.32
N VAL A 49 -25.13 -19.52 -9.16
CA VAL A 49 -24.38 -18.25 -9.10
C VAL A 49 -25.35 -17.07 -9.24
N SER A 50 -25.10 -16.02 -8.46
CA SER A 50 -25.83 -14.76 -8.55
C SER A 50 -24.92 -13.56 -8.33
N VAL A 51 -25.38 -12.37 -8.73
CA VAL A 51 -24.66 -11.11 -8.50
C VAL A 51 -25.51 -10.25 -7.56
N GLU A 52 -24.92 -9.87 -6.44
CA GLU A 52 -25.48 -8.96 -5.44
C GLU A 52 -24.80 -7.59 -5.54
N HIS A 53 -25.52 -6.55 -5.13
CA HIS A 53 -25.02 -5.17 -5.12
C HIS A 53 -25.19 -4.59 -3.70
N PRO A 54 -24.09 -4.30 -2.99
CA PRO A 54 -24.19 -3.80 -1.62
C PRO A 54 -24.82 -2.41 -1.58
N ARG A 55 -25.78 -2.21 -0.68
CA ARG A 55 -26.40 -0.89 -0.52
C ARG A 55 -25.47 0.15 0.08
N TYR A 56 -24.65 -0.26 1.03
CA TYR A 56 -23.72 0.58 1.77
C TYR A 56 -22.31 0.06 1.60
N VAL A 57 -21.38 0.99 1.42
CA VAL A 57 -19.95 0.74 1.34
C VAL A 57 -19.28 1.67 2.33
N VAL A 58 -18.39 1.14 3.19
CA VAL A 58 -17.51 1.98 4.01
C VAL A 58 -16.09 1.76 3.52
N THR A 59 -15.49 2.83 3.02
CA THR A 59 -14.06 2.89 2.69
C THR A 59 -13.31 3.64 3.78
N VAL A 60 -12.00 3.46 3.88
CA VAL A 60 -11.17 4.20 4.84
C VAL A 60 -10.12 5.02 4.13
N SER A 61 -9.90 6.25 4.61
CA SER A 61 -8.69 7.00 4.30
C SER A 61 -7.72 6.88 5.47
N SER A 62 -6.47 6.49 5.22
CA SER A 62 -5.44 6.39 6.26
C SER A 62 -4.51 7.60 6.28
N THR A 63 -3.94 7.87 7.44
CA THR A 63 -2.79 8.76 7.62
C THR A 63 -1.76 8.07 8.51
N PHE A 64 -0.49 8.34 8.26
CA PHE A 64 0.64 7.72 8.92
C PHE A 64 1.47 8.79 9.62
N SER A 65 2.02 8.46 10.79
CA SER A 65 2.99 9.33 11.46
C SER A 65 4.40 9.06 10.95
N ASN A 66 5.05 10.09 10.43
CA ASN A 66 6.48 9.99 10.08
C ASN A 66 7.34 9.92 11.34
N GLU A 67 6.90 10.61 12.40
CA GLU A 67 7.52 10.71 13.71
C GLU A 67 7.63 9.33 14.36
N MET A 68 6.57 8.51 14.31
CA MET A 68 6.62 7.13 14.82
C MET A 68 7.67 6.24 14.14
N ASN A 69 7.98 6.51 12.87
CA ASN A 69 8.95 5.74 12.07
C ASN A 69 10.39 6.27 12.19
N THR A 70 10.56 7.54 12.57
CA THR A 70 11.86 8.23 12.58
C THR A 70 12.37 8.54 13.98
N ALA A 71 11.50 8.49 15.00
CA ALA A 71 11.87 8.75 16.38
C ALA A 71 12.88 7.71 16.89
N GLU A 72 13.89 8.21 17.59
CA GLU A 72 14.92 7.37 18.18
C GLU A 72 14.41 6.73 19.47
N THR A 73 14.60 5.42 19.63
CA THR A 73 14.14 4.74 20.86
C THR A 73 15.02 5.16 22.04
N VAL A 74 14.43 5.43 23.21
CA VAL A 74 15.18 5.83 24.42
C VAL A 74 16.31 4.84 24.76
N GLU A 75 16.12 3.55 24.51
CA GLU A 75 17.13 2.52 24.77
C GLU A 75 18.31 2.50 23.77
N ALA A 76 18.22 3.24 22.66
CA ALA A 76 19.30 3.37 21.68
C ALA A 76 20.42 4.32 22.16
N PHE A 77 20.08 5.28 23.04
CA PHE A 77 21.04 6.24 23.60
C PHE A 77 22.05 5.56 24.53
N ASP A 78 23.31 5.98 24.54
CA ASP A 78 24.29 5.51 25.53
C ASP A 78 24.18 6.30 26.86
N GLU A 79 24.68 5.73 27.96
CA GLU A 79 24.82 6.47 29.22
C GLU A 79 25.97 7.50 29.10
N PRO A 80 25.82 8.73 29.64
CA PRO A 80 24.76 9.19 30.53
C PRO A 80 23.51 9.76 29.83
N ALA A 81 23.53 9.94 28.50
CA ALA A 81 22.44 10.57 27.75
C ALA A 81 21.11 9.84 27.93
N ARG A 82 21.13 8.51 27.92
CA ARG A 82 19.95 7.68 28.19
C ARG A 82 19.29 8.03 29.52
N GLY A 83 20.07 8.24 30.58
CA GLY A 83 19.56 8.63 31.89
C GLY A 83 18.77 9.93 31.83
N TYR A 84 19.34 10.96 31.21
CA TYR A 84 18.68 12.26 31.07
C TYR A 84 17.44 12.21 30.17
N VAL A 85 17.49 11.52 29.03
CA VAL A 85 16.33 11.40 28.12
C VAL A 85 15.19 10.64 28.82
N ARG A 86 15.51 9.52 29.50
CA ARG A 86 14.51 8.75 30.25
C ARG A 86 13.88 9.59 31.37
N GLU A 87 14.69 10.31 32.15
CA GLU A 87 14.18 11.18 33.21
C GLU A 87 13.35 12.34 32.65
N ALA A 88 13.73 12.90 31.50
CA ALA A 88 12.92 13.90 30.80
C ALA A 88 11.57 13.33 30.33
N VAL A 89 11.53 12.10 29.81
CA VAL A 89 10.29 11.40 29.44
C VAL A 89 9.40 11.16 30.66
N GLU A 90 9.99 10.77 31.80
CA GLU A 90 9.25 10.46 33.02
C GLU A 90 8.76 11.72 33.76
N GLU A 91 9.57 12.78 33.83
CA GLU A 91 9.30 13.98 34.63
C GLU A 91 8.90 15.21 33.79
N GLY A 92 8.96 15.10 32.46
CA GLY A 92 8.73 16.17 31.48
C GLY A 92 9.95 17.07 31.25
N ARG A 93 10.82 17.23 32.25
CA ARG A 93 12.05 18.02 32.16
C ARG A 93 13.05 17.63 33.25
N VAL A 94 14.31 17.48 32.86
CA VAL A 94 15.44 17.25 33.77
C VAL A 94 16.46 18.37 33.64
N SER A 95 16.96 18.86 34.77
CA SER A 95 18.08 19.81 34.80
C SER A 95 19.41 19.06 34.67
N VAL A 96 20.29 19.56 33.82
CA VAL A 96 21.62 18.98 33.57
C VAL A 96 22.64 19.82 34.33
N GLU A 97 23.40 19.21 35.25
CA GLU A 97 24.41 19.95 36.02
C GLU A 97 25.64 20.28 35.14
N GLU A 98 26.01 19.38 34.24
CA GLU A 98 27.13 19.53 33.31
C GLU A 98 26.75 18.85 31.98
N ALA A 99 26.73 19.63 30.90
CA ALA A 99 26.47 19.11 29.56
C ALA A 99 27.78 18.54 28.98
N ASP A 100 28.02 17.26 29.22
CA ASP A 100 29.17 16.55 28.68
C ASP A 100 29.02 16.26 27.17
N ASP A 101 30.15 16.00 26.51
CA ASP A 101 30.20 15.81 25.05
C ASP A 101 29.33 14.64 24.58
N ALA A 102 29.18 13.59 25.39
CA ALA A 102 28.36 12.43 25.04
C ALA A 102 26.87 12.80 25.01
N LEU A 103 26.39 13.60 25.97
CA LEU A 103 25.02 14.14 25.95
C LEU A 103 24.78 15.07 24.75
N LEU A 104 25.73 15.96 24.45
CA LEU A 104 25.65 16.92 23.35
C LEU A 104 25.64 16.24 21.97
N GLU A 105 26.44 15.19 21.82
CA GLU A 105 26.48 14.37 20.61
C GLU A 105 25.20 13.55 20.46
N ALA A 106 24.74 12.91 21.54
CA ALA A 106 23.58 12.05 21.50
C ALA A 106 22.27 12.80 21.17
N LEU A 107 22.09 14.02 21.68
CA LEU A 107 20.89 14.83 21.39
C LEU A 107 20.96 15.60 20.07
N ARG A 108 22.06 15.48 19.33
CA ARG A 108 22.27 16.26 18.12
C ARG A 108 21.30 15.85 17.01
N GLY A 109 20.36 16.74 16.70
CA GLY A 109 19.38 16.53 15.63
C GLY A 109 18.27 15.54 16.02
N VAL A 110 18.18 15.20 17.31
CA VAL A 110 17.07 14.42 17.85
C VAL A 110 15.90 15.36 18.10
N GLU A 111 14.87 15.23 17.26
CA GLU A 111 13.62 16.00 17.41
C GLU A 111 12.56 15.20 18.18
N HIS A 112 12.59 13.87 18.05
CA HIS A 112 11.60 12.98 18.65
C HIS A 112 12.26 11.73 19.22
N VAL A 113 11.75 11.27 20.37
CA VAL A 113 12.13 10.00 20.98
C VAL A 113 10.91 9.12 21.23
N ARG A 114 11.12 7.81 21.17
CA ARG A 114 10.07 6.81 21.42
C ARG A 114 10.37 6.04 22.70
N ASP A 115 9.38 5.94 23.58
CA ASP A 115 9.38 5.07 24.75
C ASP A 115 8.11 4.20 24.76
N GLY A 116 8.28 2.91 24.49
CA GLY A 116 7.16 2.02 24.23
C GLY A 116 6.37 2.43 22.98
N ASP A 117 5.08 2.70 23.14
CA ASP A 117 4.17 3.13 22.07
C ASP A 117 3.97 4.66 22.02
N ASP A 118 4.49 5.37 23.01
CA ASP A 118 4.42 6.82 23.09
C ASP A 118 5.63 7.48 22.38
N VAL A 119 5.37 8.60 21.73
CA VAL A 119 6.40 9.45 21.09
C VAL A 119 6.42 10.81 21.78
N TYR A 120 7.62 11.33 22.00
CA TYR A 120 7.86 12.58 22.71
C TYR A 120 8.67 13.52 21.82
N ALA A 121 8.24 14.78 21.73
CA ALA A 121 9.05 15.85 21.18
C ALA A 121 10.15 16.22 22.19
N VAL A 122 11.40 16.25 21.75
CA VAL A 122 12.54 16.57 22.60
C VAL A 122 12.95 18.02 22.40
N GLY A 123 12.93 18.76 23.51
CA GLY A 123 13.53 20.09 23.62
C GLY A 123 14.77 20.03 24.49
N TYR A 124 15.72 20.92 24.24
CA TYR A 124 16.88 21.06 25.13
C TYR A 124 17.42 22.48 25.14
N SER A 125 18.00 22.87 26.27
CA SER A 125 18.87 24.04 26.35
C SER A 125 20.24 23.57 26.79
N LEU A 126 21.16 23.51 25.85
CA LEU A 126 22.52 23.01 26.04
C LEU A 126 23.50 24.02 25.43
N PRO A 127 24.79 23.97 25.80
CA PRO A 127 25.82 24.78 25.18
C PRO A 127 25.81 24.66 23.65
N GLU A 128 25.90 25.80 22.96
CA GLU A 128 26.04 25.85 21.51
C GLU A 128 27.39 26.46 21.13
N TYR A 129 28.07 25.81 20.19
CA TYR A 129 29.18 26.39 19.45
C TYR A 129 28.64 27.16 18.26
N VAL A 130 29.04 28.42 18.15
CA VAL A 130 28.67 29.33 17.07
C VAL A 130 29.94 29.72 16.33
N VAL A 131 30.02 29.31 15.06
CA VAL A 131 31.03 29.78 14.12
C VAL A 131 30.41 30.91 13.32
N SER A 132 30.90 32.13 13.52
CA SER A 132 30.47 33.31 12.76
C SER A 132 31.47 33.65 11.67
N GLY A 133 30.97 33.96 10.48
CA GLY A 133 31.76 34.56 9.40
C GLY A 133 31.55 36.06 9.34
N THR A 134 32.65 36.81 9.29
CA THR A 134 32.61 38.26 9.02
C THR A 134 33.48 38.57 7.83
N VAL A 135 32.99 39.39 6.89
CA VAL A 135 33.80 39.88 5.78
C VAL A 135 34.91 40.76 6.36
N ALA A 136 36.15 40.33 6.20
CA ALA A 136 37.31 41.00 6.74
C ALA A 136 37.82 42.06 5.75
N ASP A 137 38.11 43.26 6.26
CA ASP A 137 38.76 44.33 5.48
C ASP A 137 40.28 44.12 5.50
N VAL A 138 40.73 43.05 4.83
CA VAL A 138 42.13 42.63 4.75
C VAL A 138 42.52 42.37 3.30
N SER A 139 43.74 42.73 2.93
CA SER A 139 44.31 42.41 1.61
C SER A 139 45.08 41.09 1.61
N GLU A 140 45.26 40.47 0.44
CA GLU A 140 45.99 39.19 0.27
C GLU A 140 47.39 39.21 0.93
N ASP A 141 48.09 40.34 0.89
CA ASP A 141 49.41 40.50 1.52
C ASP A 141 49.38 40.58 3.07
N GLU A 142 48.19 40.76 3.67
CA GLU A 142 47.98 40.89 5.12
C GLU A 142 47.50 39.59 5.77
N VAL A 143 47.07 38.62 4.99
CA VAL A 143 46.61 37.31 5.47
C VAL A 143 47.75 36.30 5.39
N ASP A 144 47.89 35.45 6.41
CA ASP A 144 48.85 34.35 6.35
C ASP A 144 48.28 33.25 5.44
N ASP A 145 48.85 33.06 4.25
CA ASP A 145 48.40 32.07 3.27
C ASP A 145 48.27 30.66 3.86
N ASP A 146 49.07 30.32 4.89
CA ASP A 146 49.00 29.02 5.56
C ASP A 146 47.77 28.87 6.47
N ARG A 147 47.06 29.98 6.79
CA ARG A 147 45.83 30.03 7.60
C ARG A 147 44.58 30.41 6.80
N VAL A 148 44.68 30.41 5.46
CA VAL A 148 43.57 30.65 4.54
C VAL A 148 43.21 29.35 3.83
N VAL A 149 41.92 29.03 3.79
CA VAL A 149 41.39 27.98 2.91
C VAL A 149 40.49 28.60 1.85
N HIS A 150 40.75 28.31 0.58
CA HIS A 150 39.91 28.84 -0.49
C HIS A 150 38.59 28.06 -0.61
N ALA A 151 37.48 28.78 -0.73
CA ALA A 151 36.14 28.19 -0.87
C ALA A 151 36.01 27.28 -2.10
N THR A 152 36.85 27.48 -3.12
CA THR A 152 36.91 26.66 -4.33
C THR A 152 37.97 25.56 -4.30
N ASP A 153 38.75 25.47 -3.23
CA ASP A 153 39.88 24.55 -3.16
C ASP A 153 39.41 23.09 -3.15
N ASP A 154 40.17 22.24 -3.85
CA ASP A 154 39.83 20.82 -3.99
C ASP A 154 39.95 20.08 -2.64
N VAL A 155 40.69 20.65 -1.67
CA VAL A 155 40.78 20.13 -0.30
C VAL A 155 39.39 20.02 0.32
N LEU A 156 38.55 21.07 0.25
CA LEU A 156 37.17 21.05 0.76
C LEU A 156 36.26 20.10 -0.04
N ARG A 157 36.51 19.90 -1.33
CA ARG A 157 35.74 18.97 -2.19
C ARG A 157 36.11 17.50 -2.02
N ALA A 158 37.34 17.22 -1.58
CA ALA A 158 37.89 15.89 -1.43
C ALA A 158 37.79 15.36 0.01
N LEU A 159 37.22 16.14 0.93
CA LEU A 159 37.05 15.68 2.30
C LEU A 159 36.05 14.51 2.31
N GLY A 160 36.50 13.37 2.85
CA GLY A 160 35.68 12.17 3.03
C GLY A 160 34.51 12.40 4.00
N PRO A 161 33.69 11.36 4.25
CA PRO A 161 32.51 11.45 5.12
C PRO A 161 32.78 12.07 6.50
N ASP A 162 33.99 11.93 7.04
CA ASP A 162 34.41 12.42 8.35
C ASP A 162 34.46 13.96 8.47
N ASN A 163 34.46 14.70 7.36
CA ASN A 163 34.57 16.17 7.36
C ASN A 163 33.26 16.89 7.03
N ARG A 164 32.13 16.18 7.14
CA ARG A 164 30.80 16.71 6.82
C ARG A 164 30.48 17.99 7.60
N GLN A 165 30.96 18.11 8.84
CA GLN A 165 30.70 19.30 9.66
C GLN A 165 31.41 20.55 9.14
N ILE A 166 32.63 20.42 8.62
CA ILE A 166 33.37 21.54 7.97
C ILE A 166 32.60 22.03 6.75
N LEU A 167 32.07 21.11 5.93
CA LEU A 167 31.26 21.45 4.76
C LEU A 167 29.94 22.14 5.13
N MET A 168 29.23 21.65 6.14
CA MET A 168 28.00 22.26 6.63
C MET A 168 28.27 23.65 7.22
N MET A 169 29.32 23.78 8.02
CA MET A 169 29.78 25.06 8.57
C MET A 169 30.05 26.05 7.45
N ARG A 170 30.91 25.69 6.50
CA ARG A 170 31.27 26.58 5.38
C ARG A 170 30.06 26.99 4.54
N THR A 171 29.14 26.06 4.28
CA THR A 171 27.90 26.34 3.52
C THR A 171 26.94 27.24 4.28
N SER A 172 26.91 27.14 5.61
CA SER A 172 26.06 27.96 6.47
C SER A 172 26.65 29.34 6.69
N VAL A 173 27.97 29.43 6.87
CA VAL A 173 28.68 30.69 7.13
C VAL A 173 28.80 31.54 5.88
N ILE A 174 28.92 30.94 4.70
CA ILE A 174 29.08 31.65 3.42
C ILE A 174 27.85 31.42 2.55
N GLY A 175 27.05 32.47 2.39
CA GLY A 175 25.85 32.51 1.55
C GLY A 175 25.95 33.50 0.39
N GLY A 176 24.86 33.64 -0.36
CA GLY A 176 24.73 34.60 -1.45
C GLY A 176 24.90 34.02 -2.87
N GLY A 177 24.47 34.79 -3.87
CA GLY A 177 24.55 34.44 -5.29
C GLY A 177 25.83 34.94 -5.97
N ARG A 178 25.99 34.68 -7.28
CA ARG A 178 27.15 35.18 -8.05
C ARG A 178 27.27 36.71 -7.95
N GLY A 179 28.26 37.18 -7.19
CA GLY A 179 28.62 38.60 -7.06
C GLY A 179 28.11 39.29 -5.79
N GLU A 180 27.42 38.58 -4.89
CA GLU A 180 27.01 39.09 -3.58
C GLU A 180 27.43 38.07 -2.52
N LEU A 181 28.34 38.48 -1.62
CA LEU A 181 28.79 37.70 -0.49
C LEU A 181 27.91 38.04 0.72
N GLU A 182 27.21 37.04 1.25
CA GLU A 182 26.49 37.14 2.52
C GLU A 182 27.17 36.23 3.54
N THR A 183 27.27 36.69 4.79
CA THR A 183 27.79 35.86 5.88
C THR A 183 26.69 35.58 6.90
N CYS A 184 26.75 34.38 7.48
CA CYS A 184 25.80 33.88 8.46
C CYS A 184 26.54 33.13 9.59
N GLU A 185 25.79 32.63 10.57
CA GLU A 185 26.32 31.81 11.65
C GLU A 185 26.06 30.33 11.37
N TYR A 186 27.04 29.48 11.63
CA TYR A 186 26.85 28.05 11.80
C TYR A 186 26.74 27.72 13.29
N ARG A 187 25.71 26.96 13.68
CA ARG A 187 25.44 26.59 15.07
C ARG A 187 25.41 25.09 15.23
N THR A 188 26.01 24.58 16.30
CA THR A 188 26.05 23.16 16.61
C THR A 188 26.22 22.94 18.11
N THR A 189 25.61 21.90 18.68
CA THR A 189 25.79 21.52 20.09
C THR A 189 27.11 20.79 20.35
N SER A 190 27.69 20.17 19.32
CA SER A 190 28.96 19.43 19.40
C SER A 190 29.87 19.82 18.22
N LEU A 191 31.18 19.96 18.48
CA LEU A 191 32.23 20.12 17.48
C LEU A 191 32.93 18.78 17.28
N THR A 192 33.10 18.35 16.03
CA THR A 192 33.96 17.19 15.76
C THR A 192 35.44 17.58 15.88
N GLU A 193 36.31 16.62 16.23
CA GLU A 193 37.76 16.85 16.34
C GLU A 193 38.32 17.46 15.04
N GLU A 194 37.78 17.08 13.88
CA GLU A 194 38.18 17.63 12.57
C GLU A 194 37.79 19.09 12.40
N LEU A 195 36.57 19.49 12.81
CA LEU A 195 36.15 20.89 12.71
C LEU A 195 36.91 21.76 13.73
N GLU A 196 37.17 21.24 14.93
CA GLU A 196 37.96 21.94 15.93
C GLU A 196 39.39 22.18 15.41
N SER A 197 40.09 21.12 14.96
CA SER A 197 41.42 21.24 14.36
C SER A 197 41.43 22.18 13.16
N PHE A 198 40.40 22.13 12.30
CA PHE A 198 40.28 23.03 11.16
C PHE A 198 40.21 24.50 11.58
N LEU A 199 39.43 24.82 12.61
CA LEU A 199 39.27 26.19 13.12
C LEU A 199 40.50 26.68 13.90
N GLU A 200 41.31 25.78 14.46
CA GLU A 200 42.60 26.14 15.05
C GLU A 200 43.64 26.50 13.98
N GLU A 201 43.64 25.78 12.86
CA GLU A 201 44.60 25.97 11.76
C GLU A 201 44.17 27.08 10.79
N THR A 202 42.87 27.34 10.64
CA THR A 202 42.30 28.24 9.63
C THR A 202 41.59 29.44 10.26
N ASP A 203 42.06 30.64 9.93
CA ASP A 203 41.43 31.89 10.37
C ASP A 203 40.46 32.45 9.32
N TYR A 204 40.71 32.19 8.03
CA TYR A 204 39.94 32.82 6.94
C TYR A 204 39.52 31.82 5.87
N ILE A 205 38.33 32.04 5.31
CA ILE A 205 37.90 31.42 4.05
C ILE A 205 38.02 32.45 2.93
N GLY A 206 38.87 32.17 1.94
CA GLY A 206 39.00 32.98 0.74
C GLY A 206 37.86 32.72 -0.23
N VAL A 207 37.11 33.75 -0.62
CA VAL A 207 35.95 33.68 -1.52
C VAL A 207 36.21 34.46 -2.81
N SER A 208 35.69 33.93 -3.92
CA SER A 208 35.63 34.63 -5.20
C SER A 208 34.25 35.24 -5.40
N THR A 209 34.14 36.57 -5.35
CA THR A 209 32.95 37.34 -5.76
C THR A 209 33.05 37.80 -7.21
N SER A 210 34.25 37.73 -7.80
CA SER A 210 34.50 38.06 -9.20
C SER A 210 33.86 37.05 -10.19
N LYS A 211 33.81 37.42 -11.48
CA LYS A 211 33.37 36.50 -12.55
C LYS A 211 34.33 35.34 -12.78
N ASN A 212 35.57 35.44 -12.29
CA ASN A 212 36.56 34.37 -12.40
C ASN A 212 36.63 33.62 -11.07
N PRO A 213 36.02 32.43 -10.95
CA PRO A 213 35.92 31.69 -9.68
C PRO A 213 37.28 31.22 -9.13
N THR A 214 38.37 31.39 -9.88
CA THR A 214 39.73 31.03 -9.46
C THR A 214 40.49 32.18 -8.81
N VAL A 215 39.87 33.35 -8.64
CA VAL A 215 40.50 34.53 -8.03
C VAL A 215 39.80 34.81 -6.72
N THR A 216 40.55 34.74 -5.63
CA THR A 216 40.08 35.17 -4.31
C THR A 216 40.17 36.69 -4.23
N ASP A 217 39.05 37.35 -3.93
CA ASP A 217 38.97 38.81 -3.82
C ASP A 217 38.29 39.28 -2.53
N GLU A 218 37.74 38.36 -1.73
CA GLU A 218 37.17 38.63 -0.41
C GLU A 218 37.62 37.53 0.58
N TYR A 219 37.77 37.89 1.86
CA TYR A 219 38.12 36.97 2.93
C TYR A 219 37.05 37.01 4.02
N VAL A 220 36.57 35.83 4.43
CA VAL A 220 35.64 35.69 5.55
C VAL A 220 36.42 35.18 6.74
N GLU A 221 36.58 36.02 7.77
CA GLU A 221 37.18 35.64 9.05
C GLU A 221 36.21 34.74 9.83
N LEU A 222 36.73 33.62 10.34
CA LEU A 222 35.99 32.67 11.15
C LEU A 222 36.27 32.92 12.63
N GLU A 223 35.22 33.17 13.40
CA GLU A 223 35.31 33.23 14.86
C GLU A 223 34.47 32.13 15.48
N LEU A 224 35.09 31.31 16.33
CA LEU A 224 34.40 30.32 17.16
C LEU A 224 34.06 30.96 18.52
N SER A 225 32.79 30.91 18.88
CA SER A 225 32.32 31.28 20.21
C SER A 225 31.46 30.17 20.81
N ARG A 226 31.47 30.06 22.14
CA ARG A 226 30.58 29.16 22.89
C ARG A 226 29.53 29.99 23.60
N ARG A 227 28.26 29.66 23.38
CA ARG A 227 27.10 30.26 24.04
C ARG A 227 26.55 29.25 25.04
N ASP A 228 26.80 29.50 26.31
CA ASP A 228 26.23 28.71 27.41
C ASP A 228 24.93 29.39 27.90
N PRO A 229 23.78 28.70 27.88
CA PRO A 229 22.55 29.21 28.49
C PRO A 229 22.65 29.31 30.02
N GLU A 230 21.71 30.02 30.65
CA GLU A 230 21.69 30.22 32.11
C GLU A 230 21.43 28.92 32.90
N GLU A 231 20.73 27.97 32.28
CA GLU A 231 20.41 26.65 32.82
C GLU A 231 20.52 25.62 31.70
N TYR A 232 21.08 24.44 31.99
CA TYR A 232 21.03 23.30 31.08
C TYR A 232 19.88 22.38 31.43
N TYR A 233 19.14 21.95 30.40
CA TYR A 233 18.05 21.01 30.59
C TYR A 233 17.78 20.20 29.32
N VAL A 234 17.15 19.06 29.54
CA VAL A 234 16.47 18.25 28.51
C VAL A 234 15.01 18.17 28.91
N GLU A 235 14.10 18.41 27.98
CA GLU A 235 12.67 18.29 28.16
C GLU A 235 12.07 17.37 27.10
N ALA A 236 11.06 16.62 27.49
CA ALA A 236 10.35 15.71 26.61
C ALA A 236 8.85 15.93 26.82
N GLU A 237 8.17 16.37 25.76
CA GLU A 237 6.72 16.56 25.78
C GLU A 237 6.06 15.46 24.95
N ARG A 238 5.16 14.71 25.59
CA ARG A 238 4.47 13.61 24.91
C ARG A 238 3.56 14.16 23.82
N LEU A 239 3.74 13.70 22.59
CA LEU A 239 2.86 14.04 21.48
C LEU A 239 1.53 13.33 21.65
N THR A 240 0.46 14.06 21.36
CA THR A 240 -0.89 13.49 21.20
C THR A 240 -1.00 12.75 19.86
N HIS A 241 -1.98 11.85 19.73
CA HIS A 241 -2.23 11.19 18.45
C HIS A 241 -2.58 12.22 17.36
N GLU A 242 -3.34 13.26 17.70
CA GLU A 242 -3.66 14.37 16.81
C GLU A 242 -2.40 15.05 16.24
N GLU A 243 -1.39 15.29 17.08
CA GLU A 243 -0.11 15.85 16.66
C GLU A 243 0.71 14.88 15.81
N LEU A 244 0.74 13.59 16.18
CA LEU A 244 1.46 12.55 15.44
C LEU A 244 0.93 12.35 14.01
N PHE A 245 -0.38 12.40 13.85
CA PHE A 245 -1.03 12.15 12.56
C PHE A 245 -1.37 13.44 11.79
N GLY A 246 -1.19 14.61 12.42
CA GLY A 246 -1.51 15.91 11.83
C GLY A 246 -3.02 16.11 11.56
N VAL A 247 -3.88 15.55 12.41
CA VAL A 247 -5.35 15.57 12.25
C VAL A 247 -6.04 16.22 13.43
N GLU A 248 -7.29 16.65 13.26
CA GLU A 248 -8.01 17.40 14.29
C GLU A 248 -8.46 16.54 15.48
N GLU A 249 -8.76 15.27 15.27
CA GLU A 249 -9.28 14.37 16.30
C GLU A 249 -8.95 12.91 16.00
N VAL A 250 -8.38 12.21 16.98
CA VAL A 250 -8.16 10.76 16.93
C VAL A 250 -8.85 10.08 18.10
N ARG A 251 -9.64 9.05 17.81
CA ARG A 251 -10.38 8.27 18.81
C ARG A 251 -9.97 6.80 18.76
N GLU A 252 -10.17 6.08 19.84
CA GLU A 252 -10.08 4.62 19.81
C GLU A 252 -11.41 4.02 19.32
N PRO A 253 -11.40 2.90 18.58
CA PRO A 253 -12.62 2.21 18.17
C PRO A 253 -13.52 1.81 19.34
N GLY A 254 -12.94 1.55 20.53
CA GLY A 254 -13.71 1.24 21.75
C GLY A 254 -14.56 2.39 22.30
N SER A 255 -14.43 3.60 21.75
CA SER A 255 -15.31 4.74 22.05
C SER A 255 -16.63 4.69 21.28
N LEU A 256 -16.71 3.89 20.22
CA LEU A 256 -17.89 3.72 19.39
C LEU A 256 -18.83 2.64 19.97
N PRO A 257 -20.12 2.65 19.60
CA PRO A 257 -20.99 1.48 19.77
C PRO A 257 -20.35 0.24 19.14
N ASP A 258 -20.49 -0.94 19.76
CA ASP A 258 -19.82 -2.18 19.33
C ASP A 258 -20.08 -2.49 17.85
N ASP A 259 -21.33 -2.34 17.38
CA ASP A 259 -21.73 -2.58 15.99
C ASP A 259 -21.12 -1.58 15.00
N VAL A 260 -20.93 -0.32 15.40
CA VAL A 260 -20.22 0.68 14.60
C VAL A 260 -18.72 0.37 14.57
N ALA A 261 -18.14 0.02 15.72
CA ALA A 261 -16.73 -0.34 15.83
C ALA A 261 -16.39 -1.55 14.95
N ASP A 262 -17.26 -2.56 14.91
CA ASP A 262 -17.11 -3.73 14.06
C ASP A 262 -17.10 -3.35 12.57
N VAL A 263 -18.02 -2.49 12.13
CA VAL A 263 -18.03 -1.98 10.75
C VAL A 263 -16.74 -1.20 10.42
N VAL A 264 -16.25 -0.37 11.35
CA VAL A 264 -14.99 0.38 11.14
C VAL A 264 -13.80 -0.57 11.03
N ARG A 265 -13.72 -1.60 11.88
CA ARG A 265 -12.64 -2.61 11.80
C ARG A 265 -12.70 -3.40 10.50
N SER A 266 -13.87 -3.91 10.14
CA SER A 266 -14.07 -4.59 8.85
C SER A 266 -13.70 -3.68 7.68
N ALA A 267 -14.01 -2.38 7.75
CA ALA A 267 -13.64 -1.43 6.73
C ALA A 267 -12.11 -1.19 6.62
N VAL A 268 -11.37 -1.32 7.72
CA VAL A 268 -9.90 -1.24 7.73
C VAL A 268 -9.26 -2.53 7.23
N ASP A 269 -9.78 -3.69 7.60
CA ASP A 269 -9.21 -4.98 7.22
C ASP A 269 -9.38 -5.23 5.70
N ASP A 270 -10.63 -5.21 5.18
CA ASP A 270 -10.93 -5.60 3.79
C ASP A 270 -11.95 -4.68 3.08
N GLY A 271 -12.35 -3.59 3.75
CA GLY A 271 -13.48 -2.76 3.34
C GLY A 271 -14.81 -3.33 3.83
N TYR A 272 -15.82 -2.47 4.00
CA TYR A 272 -17.16 -2.93 4.38
C TYR A 272 -18.12 -2.81 3.20
N ARG A 273 -18.84 -3.90 2.90
CA ARG A 273 -19.90 -3.96 1.88
C ARG A 273 -21.12 -4.66 2.46
N GLY A 274 -22.27 -3.98 2.49
CA GLY A 274 -23.45 -4.57 3.12
C GLY A 274 -24.78 -3.93 2.72
N ASP A 275 -25.87 -4.65 3.01
CA ASP A 275 -27.25 -4.16 2.81
C ASP A 275 -27.76 -3.29 3.96
N ARG A 276 -27.01 -3.27 5.07
CA ARG A 276 -27.36 -2.57 6.30
C ARG A 276 -26.12 -1.84 6.81
N ILE A 277 -26.37 -0.81 7.60
CA ILE A 277 -25.36 -0.13 8.40
C ILE A 277 -25.97 0.17 9.77
N PRO A 278 -25.18 0.18 10.86
CA PRO A 278 -25.66 0.58 12.17
C PRO A 278 -26.37 1.94 12.17
N ASP A 279 -27.44 2.06 12.94
CA ASP A 279 -28.18 3.31 13.09
C ASP A 279 -27.27 4.38 13.72
N GLY A 280 -27.13 5.54 13.07
CA GLY A 280 -26.27 6.63 13.57
C GLY A 280 -24.78 6.43 13.32
N PHE A 281 -24.39 5.56 12.38
CA PHE A 281 -22.99 5.35 11.98
C PHE A 281 -22.26 6.68 11.72
N GLU A 282 -22.77 7.51 10.81
CA GLU A 282 -22.15 8.81 10.46
C GLU A 282 -22.12 9.78 11.65
N ASP A 283 -23.14 9.76 12.52
CA ASP A 283 -23.17 10.60 13.72
C ASP A 283 -22.11 10.17 14.75
N ALA A 284 -21.84 8.86 14.84
CA ALA A 284 -20.87 8.29 15.75
C ALA A 284 -19.43 8.48 15.25
N THR A 285 -19.18 8.30 13.95
CA THR A 285 -17.86 8.48 13.35
C THR A 285 -17.51 9.95 13.15
N GLY A 286 -18.44 10.75 12.63
CA GLY A 286 -18.19 12.13 12.24
C GLY A 286 -16.98 12.24 11.31
N ASP A 287 -16.17 13.29 11.50
CA ASP A 287 -14.92 13.52 10.78
C ASP A 287 -13.68 12.95 11.51
N ALA A 288 -13.87 12.19 12.58
CA ALA A 288 -12.78 11.71 13.43
C ALA A 288 -11.99 10.59 12.75
N TYR A 289 -10.69 10.53 13.05
CA TYR A 289 -9.85 9.38 12.74
C TYR A 289 -9.89 8.37 13.89
N PHE A 290 -9.71 7.09 13.57
CA PHE A 290 -9.70 5.99 14.51
C PHE A 290 -8.36 5.27 14.49
N LEU A 291 -7.73 5.12 15.67
CA LEU A 291 -6.44 4.45 15.81
C LEU A 291 -6.64 2.92 15.78
N ILE A 292 -6.12 2.27 14.73
CA ILE A 292 -6.15 0.83 14.52
C ILE A 292 -4.78 0.42 13.98
N TYR A 293 -4.15 -0.62 14.52
CA TYR A 293 -2.82 -1.10 14.06
C TYR A 293 -1.74 0.00 13.96
N ASP A 294 -1.68 0.92 14.92
CA ASP A 294 -0.76 2.08 14.96
C ASP A 294 -0.93 3.10 13.80
N GLU A 295 -2.05 3.00 13.08
CA GLU A 295 -2.42 3.91 12.00
C GLU A 295 -3.77 4.57 12.28
N ALA A 296 -3.96 5.78 11.75
CA ALA A 296 -5.19 6.53 11.93
C ALA A 296 -6.05 6.44 10.66
N TYR A 297 -7.26 5.89 10.80
CA TYR A 297 -8.20 5.67 9.70
C TYR A 297 -9.47 6.50 9.88
N ARG A 298 -9.91 7.17 8.81
CA ARG A 298 -11.22 7.83 8.76
C ARG A 298 -12.17 7.03 7.87
N PRO A 299 -13.26 6.47 8.41
CA PRO A 299 -14.28 5.78 7.63
C PRO A 299 -15.15 6.77 6.86
N GLU A 300 -15.46 6.43 5.61
CA GLU A 300 -16.31 7.21 4.72
C GLU A 300 -17.43 6.31 4.21
N LEU A 301 -18.68 6.68 4.53
CA LEU A 301 -19.86 5.96 4.06
C LEU A 301 -20.25 6.42 2.65
N ARG A 302 -20.48 5.46 1.77
CA ARG A 302 -21.02 5.67 0.43
C ARG A 302 -22.23 4.77 0.16
N GLU A 303 -23.25 5.34 -0.48
CA GLU A 303 -24.41 4.61 -1.03
C GLU A 303 -24.33 4.60 -2.57
N PRO A 304 -23.88 3.51 -3.22
CA PRO A 304 -23.72 3.51 -4.67
C PRO A 304 -25.06 3.56 -5.41
N GLU A 305 -25.17 4.42 -6.43
CA GLU A 305 -26.39 4.62 -7.22
C GLU A 305 -26.49 3.64 -8.42
N TYR A 306 -26.72 2.35 -8.14
CA TYR A 306 -26.74 1.30 -9.18
C TYR A 306 -27.78 1.49 -10.29
N GLN A 307 -28.87 2.23 -10.03
CA GLN A 307 -29.91 2.49 -11.02
C GLN A 307 -29.43 3.42 -12.15
N ASP A 308 -28.44 4.25 -11.87
CA ASP A 308 -27.87 5.24 -12.78
C ASP A 308 -26.50 4.78 -13.32
N ALA A 309 -26.02 3.61 -12.87
CA ALA A 309 -24.81 2.98 -13.36
C ALA A 309 -24.89 2.74 -14.88
N PRO A 310 -23.90 3.19 -15.67
CA PRO A 310 -23.92 2.99 -17.12
C PRO A 310 -23.57 1.54 -17.51
N VAL A 311 -23.31 0.66 -16.54
CA VAL A 311 -22.89 -0.72 -16.76
C VAL A 311 -23.73 -1.69 -15.95
N LYS A 312 -23.79 -2.94 -16.41
CA LYS A 312 -24.49 -4.03 -15.73
C LYS A 312 -23.66 -5.31 -15.73
N VAL A 313 -23.44 -5.85 -14.54
CA VAL A 313 -22.80 -7.16 -14.32
C VAL A 313 -23.88 -8.24 -14.21
N ARG A 314 -23.65 -9.41 -14.80
CA ARG A 314 -24.50 -10.60 -14.68
C ARG A 314 -23.66 -11.87 -14.69
N ALA A 315 -24.05 -12.84 -13.87
CA ALA A 315 -23.54 -14.19 -13.92
C ALA A 315 -24.60 -15.15 -14.48
N GLU A 316 -24.17 -16.12 -15.28
CA GLU A 316 -25.01 -17.20 -15.83
C GLU A 316 -24.28 -18.54 -15.70
N VAL A 317 -24.91 -19.53 -15.08
CA VAL A 317 -24.37 -20.89 -14.99
C VAL A 317 -24.53 -21.57 -16.36
N THR A 318 -23.42 -22.01 -16.93
CA THR A 318 -23.38 -22.71 -18.22
C THR A 318 -23.25 -24.22 -18.07
N ASP A 319 -22.56 -24.66 -17.02
CA ASP A 319 -22.55 -26.05 -16.57
C ASP A 319 -22.71 -26.07 -15.06
N ALA A 320 -23.72 -26.79 -14.57
CA ALA A 320 -24.07 -26.76 -13.16
C ALA A 320 -23.45 -27.90 -12.37
N GLY A 321 -23.00 -28.97 -13.03
CA GLY A 321 -22.65 -30.23 -12.38
C GLY A 321 -21.17 -30.52 -12.40
N TYR A 322 -20.65 -31.05 -11.30
CA TYR A 322 -19.35 -31.72 -11.24
C TYR A 322 -19.37 -32.82 -10.18
N GLU A 323 -18.45 -33.76 -10.29
CA GLU A 323 -18.33 -34.97 -9.51
C GLU A 323 -17.20 -34.89 -8.46
N GLU A 324 -16.12 -34.16 -8.77
CA GLU A 324 -14.91 -34.11 -7.94
C GLU A 324 -14.59 -32.69 -7.45
N VAL A 325 -14.20 -32.58 -6.17
CA VAL A 325 -13.72 -31.31 -5.59
C VAL A 325 -12.25 -31.15 -5.95
N ASN A 326 -11.87 -29.96 -6.42
CA ASN A 326 -10.48 -29.58 -6.65
C ASN A 326 -9.80 -29.18 -5.34
N GLU A 327 -8.78 -29.94 -4.94
CA GLU A 327 -7.92 -29.63 -3.81
C GLU A 327 -6.78 -28.70 -4.28
N ILE A 328 -6.89 -27.42 -3.97
CA ILE A 328 -5.84 -26.43 -4.24
C ILE A 328 -4.60 -26.77 -3.40
N PRO A 329 -3.36 -26.60 -3.94
CA PRO A 329 -2.14 -26.89 -3.20
C PRO A 329 -2.10 -26.21 -1.83
N ASP A 330 -1.86 -26.99 -0.77
CA ASP A 330 -1.74 -26.47 0.58
C ASP A 330 -0.34 -25.86 0.86
N GLU A 331 -0.13 -25.35 2.06
CA GLU A 331 1.13 -24.70 2.43
C GLU A 331 2.31 -25.67 2.48
N GLU A 332 2.09 -26.93 2.85
CA GLU A 332 3.14 -27.97 2.85
C GLU A 332 3.54 -28.31 1.40
N GLU A 333 2.55 -28.45 0.52
CA GLU A 333 2.80 -28.66 -0.91
C GLU A 333 3.52 -27.46 -1.54
N LEU A 334 3.08 -26.23 -1.25
CA LEU A 334 3.73 -25.00 -1.73
C LEU A 334 5.18 -24.88 -1.24
N GLU A 335 5.48 -25.25 0.00
CA GLU A 335 6.86 -25.29 0.50
C GLU A 335 7.70 -26.33 -0.27
N GLY A 336 7.14 -27.50 -0.55
CA GLY A 336 7.79 -28.51 -1.38
C GLY A 336 8.13 -27.98 -2.79
N TYR A 337 7.17 -27.32 -3.45
CA TYR A 337 7.40 -26.66 -4.73
C TYR A 337 8.47 -25.56 -4.64
N ARG A 338 8.52 -24.83 -3.53
CA ARG A 338 9.53 -23.79 -3.28
C ARG A 338 10.92 -24.36 -3.19
N GLU A 339 11.13 -25.39 -2.37
CA GLU A 339 12.44 -26.03 -2.26
C GLU A 339 12.92 -26.57 -3.61
N GLU A 340 12.03 -27.19 -4.38
CA GLU A 340 12.33 -27.73 -5.71
C GLU A 340 12.67 -26.60 -6.72
N TYR A 341 11.90 -25.51 -6.70
CA TYR A 341 12.09 -24.36 -7.58
C TYR A 341 13.37 -23.58 -7.27
N GLU A 342 13.69 -23.39 -5.99
CA GLU A 342 14.92 -22.73 -5.56
C GLU A 342 16.15 -23.57 -5.92
N ASN A 343 16.05 -24.90 -5.78
CA ASN A 343 17.13 -25.81 -6.14
C ASN A 343 17.37 -25.82 -7.66
N SER A 344 16.31 -25.90 -8.48
CA SER A 344 16.42 -25.84 -9.95
C SER A 344 17.01 -24.51 -10.41
N THR A 345 16.52 -23.38 -9.88
CA THR A 345 17.05 -22.04 -10.18
C THR A 345 18.54 -21.93 -9.78
N ARG A 346 18.92 -22.41 -8.59
CA ARG A 346 20.32 -22.39 -8.11
C ARG A 346 21.25 -23.21 -9.01
N ASN A 347 20.74 -24.30 -9.60
CA ASN A 347 21.49 -25.17 -10.50
C ASN A 347 21.44 -24.72 -11.97
N GLY A 348 20.70 -23.65 -12.29
CA GLY A 348 20.49 -23.17 -13.67
C GLY A 348 19.65 -24.12 -14.52
N ASP A 349 18.76 -24.89 -13.90
CA ASP A 349 17.86 -25.85 -14.55
C ASP A 349 16.52 -25.17 -14.86
N GLU A 350 16.48 -24.40 -15.95
CA GLU A 350 15.30 -23.65 -16.36
C GLU A 350 14.12 -24.56 -16.76
N GLU A 351 14.40 -25.73 -17.34
CA GLU A 351 13.37 -26.71 -17.74
C GLU A 351 12.60 -27.23 -16.51
N THR A 352 13.32 -27.63 -15.46
CA THR A 352 12.69 -28.05 -14.21
C THR A 352 11.90 -26.92 -13.55
N ALA A 353 12.43 -25.69 -13.60
CA ALA A 353 11.74 -24.53 -13.05
C ALA A 353 10.42 -24.23 -13.80
N GLU A 354 10.38 -24.41 -15.12
CA GLU A 354 9.17 -24.31 -15.94
C GLU A 354 8.16 -25.43 -15.63
N GLU A 355 8.60 -26.68 -15.53
CA GLU A 355 7.74 -27.82 -15.19
C GLU A 355 7.06 -27.65 -13.82
N ILE A 356 7.76 -27.08 -12.84
CA ILE A 356 7.19 -26.77 -11.53
C ILE A 356 6.06 -25.74 -11.64
N ARG A 357 6.25 -24.68 -12.45
CA ARG A 357 5.22 -23.65 -12.66
C ARG A 357 4.00 -24.20 -13.38
N ASP A 358 4.20 -25.05 -14.39
CA ASP A 358 3.11 -25.71 -15.11
C ASP A 358 2.30 -26.61 -14.17
N ARG A 359 2.98 -27.44 -13.35
CA ARG A 359 2.31 -28.31 -12.37
C ARG A 359 1.56 -27.50 -11.30
N LEU A 360 2.11 -26.39 -10.84
CA LEU A 360 1.43 -25.48 -9.93
C LEU A 360 0.18 -24.87 -10.57
N ARG A 361 0.29 -24.36 -11.80
CA ARG A 361 -0.84 -23.83 -12.56
C ARG A 361 -1.94 -24.88 -12.69
N ASP A 362 -1.58 -26.08 -13.12
CA ASP A 362 -2.51 -27.18 -13.34
C ASP A 362 -3.21 -27.58 -12.02
N GLY A 363 -2.57 -27.44 -10.85
CA GLY A 363 -3.23 -27.66 -9.55
C GLY A 363 -4.30 -26.63 -9.17
N TYR A 364 -4.28 -25.42 -9.77
CA TYR A 364 -5.36 -24.44 -9.60
C TYR A 364 -6.51 -24.64 -10.60
N SER A 365 -6.27 -25.35 -11.70
CA SER A 365 -7.27 -25.67 -12.71
C SER A 365 -8.04 -26.93 -12.32
N PRO A 366 -9.36 -26.89 -12.14
CA PRO A 366 -10.13 -28.10 -11.85
C PRO A 366 -10.16 -29.04 -13.07
N ASP A 367 -9.96 -30.34 -12.84
CA ASP A 367 -10.11 -31.38 -13.89
C ASP A 367 -11.60 -31.61 -14.26
N ASP A 368 -12.50 -31.37 -13.30
CA ASP A 368 -13.95 -31.42 -13.42
C ASP A 368 -14.57 -30.25 -12.63
N ALA A 369 -15.52 -29.53 -13.23
CA ALA A 369 -15.95 -28.24 -12.70
C ALA A 369 -17.36 -27.85 -13.10
N GLY A 370 -18.06 -27.17 -12.18
CA GLY A 370 -19.17 -26.32 -12.52
C GLY A 370 -18.65 -25.07 -13.24
N VAL A 371 -19.35 -24.61 -14.26
CA VAL A 371 -18.93 -23.51 -15.12
C VAL A 371 -19.97 -22.40 -15.12
N PHE A 372 -19.53 -21.16 -14.93
CA PHE A 372 -20.36 -19.98 -15.13
C PHE A 372 -19.66 -18.92 -15.96
N THR A 373 -20.45 -18.08 -16.63
CA THR A 373 -19.96 -16.91 -17.37
C THR A 373 -20.34 -15.65 -16.61
N LEU A 374 -19.35 -14.77 -16.40
CA LEU A 374 -19.59 -13.40 -15.95
C LEU A 374 -19.62 -12.48 -17.17
N SER A 375 -20.59 -11.58 -17.22
CA SER A 375 -20.80 -10.66 -18.34
C SER A 375 -20.97 -9.23 -17.85
N LEU A 376 -20.31 -8.31 -18.54
CA LEU A 376 -20.34 -6.88 -18.26
C LEU A 376 -20.83 -6.16 -19.51
N THR A 377 -21.98 -5.50 -19.40
CA THR A 377 -22.63 -4.81 -20.51
C THR A 377 -22.69 -3.32 -20.25
N ASN A 378 -22.26 -2.51 -21.22
CA ASN A 378 -22.55 -1.08 -21.24
C ASN A 378 -24.03 -0.87 -21.61
N THR A 379 -24.79 -0.29 -20.71
CA THR A 379 -26.24 -0.05 -20.88
C THR A 379 -26.56 1.39 -21.27
N SER A 380 -25.52 2.22 -21.45
CA SER A 380 -25.65 3.60 -21.89
C SER A 380 -25.56 3.73 -23.41
N ASP A 381 -26.08 4.84 -23.94
CA ASP A 381 -26.03 5.17 -25.37
C ASP A 381 -24.65 5.68 -25.84
N ALA A 382 -23.64 5.69 -24.97
CA ALA A 382 -22.30 6.24 -25.22
C ALA A 382 -21.21 5.24 -24.80
N PRO A 383 -20.00 5.29 -25.38
CA PRO A 383 -18.90 4.45 -24.92
C PRO A 383 -18.50 4.81 -23.49
N VAL A 384 -18.06 3.81 -22.74
CA VAL A 384 -17.49 3.96 -21.39
C VAL A 384 -16.11 3.33 -21.34
N GLU A 385 -15.27 3.81 -20.43
CA GLU A 385 -14.00 3.18 -20.07
C GLU A 385 -14.16 2.52 -18.70
N LEU A 386 -13.75 1.27 -18.62
CA LEU A 386 -13.69 0.46 -17.42
C LEU A 386 -12.26 0.37 -16.97
N PHE A 387 -12.05 0.43 -15.68
CA PHE A 387 -10.77 0.13 -15.05
C PHE A 387 -10.97 -1.05 -14.09
N SER A 388 -10.19 -2.10 -14.31
CA SER A 388 -10.25 -3.35 -13.56
C SER A 388 -8.85 -3.90 -13.30
N GLY A 389 -8.73 -4.83 -12.35
CA GLY A 389 -7.53 -5.64 -12.18
C GLY A 389 -7.22 -6.52 -13.41
N ALA A 390 -6.02 -7.09 -13.43
CA ALA A 390 -5.62 -8.04 -14.47
C ALA A 390 -6.03 -9.49 -14.11
N PRO A 391 -6.46 -10.29 -15.11
CA PRO A 391 -6.78 -9.90 -16.48
C PRO A 391 -8.12 -9.15 -16.58
N ALA A 392 -8.21 -8.23 -17.53
CA ALA A 392 -9.46 -7.52 -17.79
C ALA A 392 -10.53 -8.47 -18.36
N PRO A 393 -11.83 -8.24 -18.11
CA PRO A 393 -12.41 -7.06 -17.45
C PRO A 393 -12.74 -7.25 -15.95
N PHE A 394 -12.43 -8.41 -15.36
CA PHE A 394 -12.88 -8.77 -14.01
C PHE A 394 -11.75 -9.14 -13.04
N GLY A 395 -10.50 -9.19 -13.49
CA GLY A 395 -9.38 -9.59 -12.65
C GLY A 395 -9.33 -11.09 -12.35
N VAL A 396 -8.42 -11.45 -11.44
CA VAL A 396 -8.39 -12.78 -10.82
C VAL A 396 -9.38 -12.79 -9.66
N LEU A 397 -10.41 -13.61 -9.79
CA LEU A 397 -11.47 -13.72 -8.79
C LEU A 397 -11.05 -14.65 -7.65
N THR A 398 -11.18 -14.16 -6.42
CA THR A 398 -10.92 -14.92 -5.20
C THR A 398 -12.20 -15.04 -4.37
N ALA A 399 -12.62 -16.28 -4.09
CA ALA A 399 -13.85 -16.61 -3.41
C ALA A 399 -13.60 -16.98 -1.95
N GLU A 400 -14.29 -16.30 -1.04
CA GLU A 400 -14.22 -16.55 0.39
C GLU A 400 -15.46 -17.31 0.87
N LYS A 401 -15.29 -18.26 1.78
CA LYS A 401 -16.40 -19.06 2.31
C LYS A 401 -17.10 -18.30 3.44
N VAL A 402 -18.44 -18.22 3.41
CA VAL A 402 -19.23 -17.36 4.31
C VAL A 402 -19.25 -17.83 5.78
N ASP A 403 -19.07 -19.13 6.04
CA ASP A 403 -19.18 -19.72 7.39
C ASP A 403 -17.88 -20.45 7.81
N ASP A 404 -16.72 -20.02 7.33
CA ASP A 404 -15.45 -20.60 7.81
C ASP A 404 -15.16 -20.11 9.24
N GLU A 405 -15.21 -21.03 10.20
CA GLU A 405 -14.86 -20.77 11.62
C GLU A 405 -13.33 -20.86 11.86
N ASP A 406 -12.56 -21.27 10.85
CA ASP A 406 -11.10 -21.33 10.92
C ASP A 406 -10.51 -19.94 10.59
N ASP A 407 -9.69 -19.40 11.50
CA ASP A 407 -8.96 -18.11 11.42
C ASP A 407 -8.01 -17.97 10.19
N GLU A 408 -7.96 -18.98 9.32
CA GLU A 408 -7.24 -18.93 8.05
C GLU A 408 -8.24 -18.79 6.90
N THR A 409 -8.82 -17.59 6.71
CA THR A 409 -9.62 -17.24 5.53
C THR A 409 -8.77 -17.35 4.27
N ARG A 410 -8.54 -18.57 3.78
CA ARG A 410 -7.82 -18.82 2.53
C ARG A 410 -8.81 -18.66 1.38
N GLY A 411 -8.85 -17.46 0.82
CA GLY A 411 -9.58 -17.18 -0.41
C GLY A 411 -9.23 -18.21 -1.50
N ARG A 412 -10.25 -18.76 -2.15
CA ARG A 412 -10.12 -19.79 -3.19
C ARG A 412 -10.19 -19.14 -4.56
N ILE A 413 -9.17 -19.36 -5.39
CA ILE A 413 -9.17 -18.84 -6.76
C ILE A 413 -10.29 -19.50 -7.55
N VAL A 414 -11.12 -18.69 -8.20
CA VAL A 414 -12.09 -19.15 -9.20
C VAL A 414 -11.38 -19.21 -10.54
N TRP A 415 -11.14 -20.42 -11.07
CA TRP A 415 -10.27 -20.63 -12.22
C TRP A 415 -10.84 -20.00 -13.50
N SER A 416 -9.95 -19.48 -14.36
CA SER A 416 -10.25 -19.07 -15.72
C SER A 416 -9.02 -19.27 -16.60
N GLU A 417 -9.23 -19.75 -17.83
CA GLU A 417 -8.16 -19.88 -18.83
C GLU A 417 -7.47 -18.54 -19.13
N ALA A 418 -8.18 -17.41 -18.98
CA ALA A 418 -7.62 -16.07 -19.15
C ALA A 418 -6.44 -15.80 -18.21
N TYR A 419 -6.36 -16.49 -17.05
CA TYR A 419 -5.22 -16.37 -16.14
C TYR A 419 -3.96 -16.97 -16.74
N ALA A 420 -4.07 -18.16 -17.35
CA ALA A 420 -2.94 -18.85 -17.97
C ALA A 420 -2.43 -18.12 -19.22
N GLU A 421 -3.32 -17.43 -19.94
CA GLU A 421 -2.99 -16.64 -21.13
C GLU A 421 -2.45 -15.24 -20.81
N SER A 422 -2.70 -14.74 -19.59
CA SER A 422 -2.33 -13.40 -19.17
C SER A 422 -0.83 -13.29 -18.85
N GLN A 423 -0.17 -12.31 -19.46
CA GLN A 423 1.20 -11.93 -19.09
C GLN A 423 1.30 -11.25 -17.70
N HIS A 424 0.16 -11.02 -17.05
CA HIS A 424 0.06 -10.30 -15.78
C HIS A 424 -0.26 -11.21 -14.59
N VAL A 425 -0.53 -12.49 -14.86
CA VAL A 425 -0.71 -13.52 -13.85
C VAL A 425 0.47 -14.48 -13.95
N SER A 426 1.04 -14.84 -12.81
CA SER A 426 2.15 -15.78 -12.73
C SER A 426 1.88 -16.82 -11.66
N PHE A 427 2.22 -18.06 -11.98
CA PHE A 427 2.13 -19.20 -11.08
C PHE A 427 3.54 -19.54 -10.62
N GLY A 428 3.74 -19.60 -9.32
CA GLY A 428 5.05 -19.84 -8.74
C GLY A 428 4.98 -20.49 -7.37
N PRO A 429 6.14 -20.79 -6.76
CA PRO A 429 6.24 -21.51 -5.48
C PRO A 429 5.68 -20.73 -4.27
N ARG A 430 5.09 -19.57 -4.49
CA ARG A 430 4.36 -18.77 -3.49
C ARG A 430 2.87 -18.66 -3.81
N GLY A 431 2.37 -19.51 -4.71
CA GLY A 431 1.01 -19.46 -5.22
C GLY A 431 0.87 -18.59 -6.47
N VAL A 432 -0.29 -17.96 -6.60
CA VAL A 432 -0.62 -17.07 -7.71
C VAL A 432 -0.22 -15.64 -7.38
N ALA A 433 0.54 -15.00 -8.27
CA ALA A 433 0.89 -13.60 -8.17
C ALA A 433 0.35 -12.83 -9.37
N VAL A 434 -0.35 -11.74 -9.10
CA VAL A 434 -0.94 -10.83 -10.09
C VAL A 434 -0.19 -9.52 -10.04
N ASN A 435 0.18 -8.98 -11.20
CA ASN A 435 0.75 -7.64 -11.24
C ASN A 435 -0.28 -6.62 -10.74
N ALA A 436 0.11 -5.77 -9.78
CA ALA A 436 -0.69 -4.64 -9.32
C ALA A 436 -0.75 -3.55 -10.40
N ILE A 437 -1.53 -3.82 -11.46
CA ILE A 437 -1.81 -2.92 -12.55
C ILE A 437 -3.32 -2.87 -12.75
N GLY A 438 -3.84 -1.69 -13.04
CA GLY A 438 -5.18 -1.58 -13.58
C GLY A 438 -5.15 -1.50 -15.09
N LEU A 439 -6.06 -2.23 -15.72
CA LEU A 439 -6.22 -2.31 -17.15
C LEU A 439 -7.46 -1.53 -17.56
N THR A 440 -7.34 -0.76 -18.64
CA THR A 440 -8.47 -0.02 -19.20
C THR A 440 -9.13 -0.79 -20.33
N THR A 441 -10.40 -1.11 -20.17
CA THR A 441 -11.24 -1.72 -21.22
C THR A 441 -12.28 -0.73 -21.69
N ARG A 442 -12.28 -0.42 -22.98
CA ARG A 442 -13.30 0.43 -23.58
C ARG A 442 -14.48 -0.42 -24.04
N LEU A 443 -15.68 -0.12 -23.52
CA LEU A 443 -16.92 -0.67 -24.03
C LEU A 443 -17.64 0.38 -24.87
N ASP A 444 -17.93 0.05 -26.13
CA ASP A 444 -18.86 0.87 -26.92
C ASP A 444 -20.30 0.75 -26.37
N ALA A 445 -21.22 1.59 -26.85
CA ALA A 445 -22.63 1.53 -26.48
C ALA A 445 -23.22 0.14 -26.78
N ASP A 446 -23.99 -0.40 -25.84
CA ASP A 446 -24.53 -1.78 -25.87
C ASP A 446 -23.45 -2.89 -25.97
N GLY A 447 -22.17 -2.55 -25.82
CA GLY A 447 -21.07 -3.51 -25.84
C GLY A 447 -21.08 -4.43 -24.62
N THR A 448 -20.73 -5.70 -24.83
CA THR A 448 -20.63 -6.71 -23.78
C THR A 448 -19.29 -7.40 -23.85
N GLU A 449 -18.62 -7.53 -22.71
CA GLU A 449 -17.48 -8.42 -22.51
C GLU A 449 -17.89 -9.56 -21.58
N THR A 450 -17.29 -10.73 -21.78
CA THR A 450 -17.63 -11.95 -21.05
C THR A 450 -16.39 -12.74 -20.70
N GLU A 451 -16.35 -13.33 -19.52
CA GLU A 451 -15.30 -14.25 -19.10
C GLU A 451 -15.91 -15.52 -18.51
N THR A 452 -15.26 -16.66 -18.76
CA THR A 452 -15.70 -17.97 -18.27
C THR A 452 -14.89 -18.39 -17.06
N TYR A 453 -15.59 -18.92 -16.08
CA TYR A 453 -15.04 -19.32 -14.80
C TYR A 453 -15.43 -20.75 -14.45
N GLU A 454 -14.48 -21.46 -13.86
CA GLU A 454 -14.60 -22.86 -13.45
C GLU A 454 -14.48 -22.99 -11.93
N VAL A 455 -15.39 -23.79 -11.35
CA VAL A 455 -15.55 -23.98 -9.91
C VAL A 455 -15.54 -25.46 -9.59
N GLY A 456 -14.52 -25.90 -8.84
CA GLY A 456 -14.44 -27.23 -8.24
C GLY A 456 -14.38 -27.16 -6.71
N PHE A 457 -15.23 -26.35 -6.09
CA PHE A 457 -15.16 -26.11 -4.63
C PHE A 457 -15.89 -27.21 -3.83
N PRO A 458 -15.57 -27.40 -2.54
CA PRO A 458 -16.43 -28.21 -1.69
C PRO A 458 -17.80 -27.53 -1.46
N PRO A 459 -18.83 -28.26 -0.99
CA PRO A 459 -20.14 -27.69 -0.69
C PRO A 459 -20.06 -26.50 0.28
N GLY A 460 -20.85 -25.47 -0.01
CA GLY A 460 -20.91 -24.26 0.78
C GLY A 460 -21.27 -23.03 -0.03
N LYS A 461 -21.44 -21.91 0.70
CA LYS A 461 -21.66 -20.59 0.12
C LYS A 461 -20.37 -19.80 0.13
N TYR A 462 -20.04 -19.23 -1.02
CA TYR A 462 -18.85 -18.43 -1.27
C TYR A 462 -19.20 -17.06 -1.82
N ARG A 463 -18.36 -16.06 -1.54
CA ARG A 463 -18.49 -14.68 -1.99
C ARG A 463 -17.20 -14.23 -2.66
N VAL A 464 -17.32 -13.63 -3.83
CA VAL A 464 -16.24 -12.90 -4.52
C VAL A 464 -16.65 -11.44 -4.52
N GLU A 465 -15.92 -10.59 -3.79
CA GLU A 465 -16.21 -9.16 -3.71
C GLU A 465 -15.31 -8.40 -4.67
N GLU A 466 -15.91 -7.66 -5.60
CA GLU A 466 -15.20 -6.97 -6.67
C GLU A 466 -15.73 -5.56 -6.86
N GLU A 467 -14.97 -4.73 -7.56
CA GLU A 467 -15.36 -3.38 -7.92
C GLU A 467 -15.01 -3.02 -9.36
N LEU A 468 -15.87 -2.20 -9.98
CA LEU A 468 -15.65 -1.66 -11.31
C LEU A 468 -15.55 -0.16 -11.24
N ASP A 469 -14.41 0.38 -11.64
CA ASP A 469 -14.25 1.81 -11.87
C ASP A 469 -14.72 2.15 -13.28
N VAL A 470 -15.72 3.03 -13.37
CA VAL A 470 -16.36 3.36 -14.64
C VAL A 470 -16.24 4.86 -14.94
N SER A 471 -15.61 5.18 -16.06
CA SER A 471 -15.51 6.54 -16.58
C SER A 471 -16.38 6.71 -17.82
N ARG A 472 -17.20 7.78 -17.81
CA ARG A 472 -17.95 8.23 -19.01
C ARG A 472 -17.11 9.15 -19.91
N SER A 473 -15.97 9.63 -19.43
CA SER A 473 -15.09 10.56 -20.13
C SER A 473 -13.97 9.80 -20.85
N VAL A 474 -14.27 9.34 -22.07
CA VAL A 474 -13.34 8.53 -22.86
C VAL A 474 -12.17 9.36 -23.39
N GLY A 475 -10.94 9.01 -23.02
CA GLY A 475 -9.72 9.57 -23.60
C GLY A 475 -9.26 10.96 -23.12
N GLU A 476 -9.92 11.54 -22.12
CA GLU A 476 -9.42 12.68 -21.35
C GLU A 476 -8.93 12.11 -20.01
N GLY A 477 -7.63 12.15 -19.73
CA GLY A 477 -6.98 11.33 -18.69
C GLY A 477 -7.65 11.40 -17.30
N TYR A 478 -7.55 10.31 -16.53
CA TYR A 478 -8.06 10.10 -15.15
C TYR A 478 -9.15 11.10 -14.72
N GLY A 479 -10.28 11.14 -15.43
CA GLY A 479 -11.47 11.91 -15.04
C GLY A 479 -12.26 11.19 -13.94
N ASP A 480 -13.22 11.90 -13.32
CA ASP A 480 -14.17 11.46 -12.27
C ASP A 480 -14.86 10.12 -12.60
N GLY A 481 -14.16 9.01 -12.39
CA GLY A 481 -14.71 7.67 -12.48
C GLY A 481 -15.57 7.37 -11.26
N GLU A 482 -16.68 6.67 -11.47
CA GLU A 482 -17.52 6.17 -10.39
C GLU A 482 -17.21 4.68 -10.18
N THR A 483 -16.86 4.31 -8.96
CA THR A 483 -16.66 2.91 -8.56
C THR A 483 -18.01 2.25 -8.32
N TYR A 484 -18.22 1.01 -8.76
CA TYR A 484 -19.43 0.23 -8.54
C TYR A 484 -19.07 -1.16 -8.00
N PRO A 485 -19.17 -1.39 -6.67
CA PRO A 485 -18.91 -2.69 -6.10
C PRO A 485 -20.03 -3.68 -6.40
N TYR A 486 -19.68 -4.95 -6.53
CA TYR A 486 -20.60 -6.06 -6.69
C TYR A 486 -20.04 -7.30 -6.01
N THR A 487 -20.92 -8.22 -5.63
CA THR A 487 -20.52 -9.52 -5.07
C THR A 487 -21.04 -10.64 -5.95
N VAL A 488 -20.16 -11.52 -6.41
CA VAL A 488 -20.57 -12.79 -7.00
C VAL A 488 -20.76 -13.79 -5.87
N VAL A 489 -21.99 -14.26 -5.71
CA VAL A 489 -22.33 -15.31 -4.75
C VAL A 489 -22.35 -16.65 -5.48
N ILE A 490 -21.48 -17.54 -5.04
CA ILE A 490 -21.32 -18.90 -5.56
C ILE A 490 -21.84 -19.86 -4.50
N ASP A 491 -22.84 -20.66 -4.82
CA ASP A 491 -23.45 -21.61 -3.90
C ASP A 491 -23.33 -23.02 -4.49
N VAL A 492 -22.61 -23.88 -3.77
CA VAL A 492 -22.34 -25.27 -4.14
C VAL A 492 -23.12 -26.18 -3.21
N ASN A 493 -24.04 -26.95 -3.79
CA ASN A 493 -24.86 -27.91 -3.06
C ASN A 493 -24.41 -29.33 -3.36
N ASP A 494 -24.39 -30.18 -2.33
CA ASP A 494 -24.30 -31.62 -2.48
C ASP A 494 -25.65 -32.15 -3.00
N THR A 495 -25.64 -32.86 -4.13
CA THR A 495 -26.85 -33.38 -4.77
C THR A 495 -27.30 -34.72 -4.19
N GLU A 496 -26.45 -35.38 -3.40
CA GLU A 496 -26.73 -36.65 -2.72
C GLU A 496 -27.24 -36.47 -1.27
N ALA A 497 -27.32 -35.23 -0.76
CA ALA A 497 -27.64 -34.87 0.63
C ALA A 497 -29.14 -34.81 0.99
#